data_AF-A0A4R0N584-F1
#
_entry.id   AF-A0A4R0N584-F1
#
_cell.length_a   1.000
_cell.length_b   1.000
_cell.length_c   1.000
_cell.angle_alpha   90.00
_cell.angle_beta   90.00
_cell.angle_gamma   90.00
#
_symmetry.space_group_name_H-M   'P 1'
#
loop_
_entity.id
_entity.type
_entity.pdbx_description
1 polymer ?
#
loop_
_entity_poly.entity_id
_entity_poly.type
_entity_poly.pdbx_seq_one_letter_code
_entity_poly.pdbx_strand_id
1 'polypeptide(L)'
;MKFSNLYTKGWLLGLTLATATFSSCKKDGNPNNLPEIDASNYAGKIDGFSSSDEVYPKNLVAYWSFDGTKNEIKSATAPTSTSNDTFIPSGVKGQALSLNAGYLYYGTQFNAVKTAALKSFTLSEWVQISNNGSKKTMLFQIARPGLFNGSFDFILETNANPATNTDYIQIHPYFTTLGGGRQDNINNFGATNLSPKIGANKWVHFVITYDGTSGIFDIWANAIKVGNYPSRGTGNNVFNSFEPSEIIMGGVYNLIPGKSVSTDTSFGAMTGSIDEVRLYNTPLPQAYISALYNLGLAGK
;
A
#
# COMPACT_ATOMS: atom_id res chain seq x y z
N MET A 1 2.35 -103.51 20.26
CA MET A 1 1.07 -103.77 20.94
C MET A 1 0.17 -102.55 20.79
N LYS A 2 -1.07 -102.80 20.35
CA LYS A 2 -2.29 -101.97 20.39
C LYS A 2 -2.39 -100.71 19.50
N PHE A 3 -3.23 -100.88 18.48
CA PHE A 3 -3.98 -99.85 17.74
C PHE A 3 -5.00 -99.13 18.64
N SER A 4 -5.35 -97.87 18.31
CA SER A 4 -6.74 -97.52 17.99
C SER A 4 -6.84 -96.20 17.22
N ASN A 5 -7.51 -96.27 16.07
CA ASN A 5 -8.05 -95.17 15.27
C ASN A 5 -9.25 -94.50 15.97
N LEU A 6 -9.64 -93.34 15.41
CA LEU A 6 -10.94 -92.65 15.46
C LEU A 6 -11.10 -91.56 16.52
N TYR A 7 -10.96 -90.30 16.12
CA TYR A 7 -12.03 -89.28 16.18
C TYR A 7 -11.67 -88.20 15.13
N THR A 8 -12.08 -88.39 13.87
CA THR A 8 -13.22 -87.71 13.23
C THR A 8 -13.21 -86.19 13.33
N LYS A 9 -12.86 -85.57 12.19
CA LYS A 9 -13.48 -84.39 11.57
C LYS A 9 -14.06 -83.32 12.49
N GLY A 10 -13.45 -82.14 12.36
CA GLY A 10 -14.14 -80.87 12.54
C GLY A 10 -13.33 -79.91 13.39
N TRP A 11 -12.67 -78.97 12.73
CA TRP A 11 -12.68 -77.53 13.06
C TRP A 11 -11.61 -76.82 12.22
N LEU A 12 -11.79 -76.93 10.90
CA LEU A 12 -11.38 -75.91 9.93
C LEU A 12 -12.62 -75.03 9.73
N LEU A 13 -12.83 -74.04 10.61
CA LEU A 13 -13.59 -72.82 10.35
C LEU A 13 -13.62 -72.00 11.64
N GLY A 14 -12.81 -70.95 11.69
CA GLY A 14 -12.74 -70.00 12.80
C GLY A 14 -11.77 -68.88 12.50
N LEU A 15 -11.71 -68.48 11.23
CA LEU A 15 -10.86 -67.42 10.70
C LEU A 15 -11.77 -66.45 9.93
N THR A 16 -12.75 -65.88 10.62
CA THR A 16 -13.58 -64.78 10.12
C THR A 16 -14.29 -64.13 11.31
N LEU A 17 -14.33 -62.80 11.34
CA LEU A 17 -14.96 -61.92 12.35
C LEU A 17 -14.14 -61.54 13.60
N ALA A 18 -12.98 -60.92 13.40
CA ALA A 18 -12.44 -59.96 14.38
C ALA A 18 -11.79 -58.73 13.70
N THR A 19 -12.25 -58.37 12.50
CA THR A 19 -11.73 -57.23 11.72
C THR A 19 -12.87 -56.38 11.18
N ALA A 20 -13.64 -55.74 12.07
CA ALA A 20 -14.53 -54.63 11.70
C ALA A 20 -15.09 -53.97 12.96
N THR A 21 -14.32 -53.09 13.63
CA THR A 21 -14.86 -51.99 14.46
C THR A 21 -13.75 -51.01 14.87
N PHE A 22 -12.75 -50.75 14.03
CA PHE A 22 -12.15 -49.43 14.04
C PHE A 22 -13.03 -48.55 13.15
N SER A 23 -14.15 -48.08 13.72
CA SER A 23 -14.85 -46.93 13.17
C SER A 23 -13.86 -45.78 13.20
N SER A 24 -13.25 -45.55 12.05
CA SER A 24 -12.41 -44.40 11.78
C SER A 24 -13.35 -43.19 11.86
N CYS A 25 -13.51 -42.63 13.06
CA CYS A 25 -13.76 -41.22 13.21
C CYS A 25 -12.47 -40.51 12.75
N LYS A 26 -12.22 -40.47 11.44
CA LYS A 26 -11.42 -39.38 10.90
C LYS A 26 -12.24 -38.15 11.22
N LYS A 27 -11.82 -37.42 12.25
CA LYS A 27 -12.23 -36.03 12.45
C LYS A 27 -11.99 -35.40 11.09
N ASP A 28 -13.07 -35.01 10.40
CA ASP A 28 -12.87 -34.17 9.23
C ASP A 28 -11.99 -33.02 9.73
N GLY A 29 -10.93 -32.67 9.02
CA GLY A 29 -10.08 -31.54 9.42
C GLY A 29 -10.84 -30.21 9.35
N ASN A 30 -12.17 -30.25 9.26
CA ASN A 30 -13.07 -29.21 8.83
C ASN A 30 -14.28 -29.17 9.78
N PRO A 31 -14.06 -28.84 11.07
CA PRO A 31 -15.12 -28.78 12.08
C PRO A 31 -16.24 -27.76 11.76
N ASN A 32 -16.03 -26.94 10.72
CA ASN A 32 -16.94 -25.90 10.28
C ASN A 32 -17.63 -26.22 8.94
N ASN A 33 -17.44 -27.42 8.39
CA ASN A 33 -18.03 -27.87 7.12
C ASN A 33 -17.85 -26.85 5.98
N LEU A 34 -16.67 -26.23 5.93
CA LEU A 34 -16.29 -25.28 4.88
C LEU A 34 -16.19 -26.01 3.53
N PRO A 35 -16.52 -25.36 2.41
CA PRO A 35 -16.30 -25.94 1.09
C PRO A 35 -14.85 -26.40 0.92
N GLU A 36 -14.64 -27.55 0.27
CA GLU A 36 -13.29 -27.96 -0.10
C GLU A 36 -12.68 -26.93 -1.06
N ILE A 37 -11.44 -26.56 -0.78
CA ILE A 37 -10.68 -25.60 -1.58
C ILE A 37 -9.75 -26.40 -2.49
N ASP A 38 -9.91 -26.25 -3.80
CA ASP A 38 -8.96 -26.81 -4.76
C ASP A 38 -7.70 -25.93 -4.81
N ALA A 39 -6.59 -26.47 -4.31
CA ALA A 39 -5.29 -25.79 -4.27
C ALA A 39 -4.79 -25.39 -5.67
N SER A 40 -5.21 -26.07 -6.74
CA SER A 40 -4.82 -25.73 -8.11
C SER A 40 -5.31 -24.35 -8.54
N ASN A 41 -6.41 -23.84 -7.94
CA ASN A 41 -6.94 -22.49 -8.20
C ASN A 41 -6.01 -21.36 -7.73
N TYR A 42 -4.96 -21.69 -6.96
CA TYR A 42 -3.98 -20.74 -6.41
C TYR A 42 -2.58 -20.95 -6.97
N ALA A 43 -2.38 -21.93 -7.86
CA ALA A 43 -1.09 -22.18 -8.47
C ALA A 43 -0.61 -20.92 -9.23
N GLY A 44 0.61 -20.46 -8.92
CA GLY A 44 1.24 -19.29 -9.56
C GLY A 44 0.74 -17.93 -9.07
N LYS A 45 -0.22 -17.89 -8.13
CA LYS A 45 -0.69 -16.66 -7.48
C LYS A 45 0.21 -16.27 -6.31
N ILE A 46 0.29 -14.98 -6.04
CA ILE A 46 0.99 -14.40 -4.88
C ILE A 46 -0.07 -13.87 -3.93
N ASP A 47 -0.09 -14.39 -2.70
CA ASP A 47 -1.09 -14.05 -1.67
C ASP A 47 -2.56 -14.18 -2.15
N GLY A 48 -2.79 -15.08 -3.11
CA GLY A 48 -4.11 -15.32 -3.70
C GLY A 48 -4.45 -14.50 -4.94
N PHE A 49 -3.53 -13.65 -5.44
CA PHE A 49 -3.73 -12.78 -6.59
C PHE A 49 -2.78 -13.09 -7.76
N SER A 50 -3.24 -12.85 -8.98
CA SER A 50 -2.44 -12.96 -10.20
C SER A 50 -1.70 -11.66 -10.54
N SER A 51 -2.28 -10.51 -10.16
CA SER A 51 -1.72 -9.18 -10.37
C SER A 51 -2.20 -8.21 -9.28
N SER A 52 -1.48 -7.11 -9.10
CA SER A 52 -1.86 -6.02 -8.19
C SER A 52 -3.18 -5.34 -8.57
N ASP A 53 -3.66 -5.54 -9.80
CA ASP A 53 -4.95 -5.03 -10.29
C ASP A 53 -6.15 -5.78 -9.68
N GLU A 54 -5.95 -6.99 -9.17
CA GLU A 54 -6.98 -7.79 -8.50
C GLU A 54 -7.16 -7.42 -7.01
N VAL A 55 -6.29 -6.58 -6.46
CA VAL A 55 -6.35 -6.16 -5.05
C VAL A 55 -7.34 -5.01 -4.88
N TYR A 56 -8.46 -5.28 -4.20
CA TYR A 56 -9.52 -4.29 -3.90
C TYR A 56 -10.01 -3.47 -5.13
N PRO A 57 -10.34 -4.11 -6.27
CA PRO A 57 -10.58 -3.40 -7.53
C PRO A 57 -11.78 -2.45 -7.50
N LYS A 58 -12.79 -2.74 -6.67
CA LYS A 58 -13.97 -1.89 -6.47
C LYS A 58 -13.67 -0.62 -5.67
N ASN A 59 -12.60 -0.64 -4.87
CA ASN A 59 -12.21 0.47 -4.02
C ASN A 59 -11.03 1.26 -4.60
N LEU A 60 -10.34 0.73 -5.62
CA LEU A 60 -9.32 1.46 -6.36
C LEU A 60 -9.96 2.56 -7.22
N VAL A 61 -9.93 3.80 -6.72
CA VAL A 61 -10.66 4.95 -7.28
C VAL A 61 -9.78 5.85 -8.14
N ALA A 62 -8.46 5.82 -7.98
CA ALA A 62 -7.50 6.45 -8.90
C ALA A 62 -6.21 5.63 -8.99
N TYR A 63 -5.57 5.63 -10.16
CA TYR A 63 -4.37 4.86 -10.44
C TYR A 63 -3.49 5.54 -11.48
N TRP A 64 -2.20 5.65 -11.20
CA TRP A 64 -1.16 6.04 -12.15
C TRP A 64 -0.14 4.92 -12.25
N SER A 65 -0.11 4.22 -13.39
CA SER A 65 0.83 3.13 -13.62
C SER A 65 2.23 3.62 -13.98
N PHE A 66 2.34 4.80 -14.61
CA PHE A 66 3.59 5.29 -15.22
C PHE A 66 4.24 4.37 -16.26
N ASP A 67 3.51 3.34 -16.71
CA ASP A 67 3.88 2.51 -17.84
C ASP A 67 3.47 3.18 -19.16
N GLY A 68 4.37 4.01 -19.71
CA GLY A 68 4.19 4.72 -20.99
C GLY A 68 3.18 5.88 -20.97
N THR A 69 2.55 6.18 -19.84
CA THR A 69 1.59 7.28 -19.70
C THR A 69 1.66 7.95 -18.34
N LYS A 70 1.43 9.27 -18.33
CA LYS A 70 1.27 10.06 -17.09
C LYS A 70 -0.20 10.27 -16.76
N ASN A 71 -1.12 9.71 -17.54
CA ASN A 71 -2.53 9.91 -17.28
C ASN A 71 -2.95 9.13 -16.03
N GLU A 72 -3.87 9.70 -15.26
CA GLU A 72 -4.63 8.90 -14.32
C GLU A 72 -5.51 7.93 -15.13
N ILE A 73 -5.42 6.64 -14.84
CA ILE A 73 -5.95 5.57 -15.69
C ILE A 73 -7.49 5.49 -15.62
N LYS A 74 -8.11 5.74 -14.47
CA LYS A 74 -9.56 5.58 -14.28
C LYS A 74 -10.37 6.65 -15.01
N SER A 75 -9.89 7.89 -15.03
CA SER A 75 -10.52 9.04 -15.70
C SER A 75 -9.81 9.47 -16.98
N ALA A 76 -8.75 8.76 -17.39
CA ALA A 76 -7.90 9.08 -18.54
C ALA A 76 -7.37 10.53 -18.53
N THR A 77 -7.19 11.11 -17.34
CA THR A 77 -6.88 12.53 -17.18
C THR A 77 -5.37 12.77 -17.25
N ALA A 78 -4.94 13.56 -18.23
CA ALA A 78 -3.54 13.98 -18.39
C ALA A 78 -3.14 15.03 -17.35
N PRO A 79 -1.84 15.14 -17.00
CA PRO A 79 -1.35 16.23 -16.16
C PRO A 79 -1.57 17.58 -16.87
N THR A 80 -1.95 18.59 -16.09
CA THR A 80 -2.06 19.98 -16.53
C THR A 80 -0.69 20.57 -16.84
N SER A 81 0.32 20.24 -16.04
CA SER A 81 1.71 20.57 -16.34
C SER A 81 2.65 19.57 -15.69
N THR A 82 3.86 19.48 -16.22
CA THR A 82 4.93 18.63 -15.70
C THR A 82 6.26 19.36 -15.77
N SER A 83 7.25 18.89 -15.02
CA SER A 83 8.61 19.43 -15.05
C SER A 83 9.64 18.34 -14.80
N ASN A 84 10.72 18.35 -15.58
CA ASN A 84 11.91 17.50 -15.43
C ASN A 84 11.59 16.02 -15.18
N ASP A 85 10.67 15.49 -15.97
CA ASP A 85 10.19 14.12 -15.84
C ASP A 85 10.57 13.28 -17.07
N THR A 86 10.75 11.98 -16.88
CA THR A 86 10.98 11.01 -17.95
C THR A 86 10.51 9.62 -17.55
N PHE A 87 10.22 8.73 -18.50
CA PHE A 87 10.01 7.32 -18.22
C PHE A 87 11.34 6.55 -18.19
N ILE A 88 11.49 5.67 -17.21
CA ILE A 88 12.61 4.72 -17.12
C ILE A 88 12.10 3.29 -17.26
N PRO A 89 12.82 2.39 -17.94
CA PRO A 89 12.37 1.02 -18.19
C PRO A 89 12.44 0.12 -16.95
N SER A 90 13.11 0.55 -15.88
CA SER A 90 13.33 -0.20 -14.65
C SER A 90 12.30 0.13 -13.57
N GLY A 91 11.02 0.11 -13.93
CA GLY A 91 9.92 0.24 -12.98
C GLY A 91 9.75 -1.02 -12.12
N VAL A 92 8.88 -0.91 -11.13
CA VAL A 92 8.38 -2.05 -10.37
C VAL A 92 7.50 -2.91 -11.27
N LYS A 93 6.65 -2.29 -12.10
CA LYS A 93 5.85 -2.96 -13.12
C LYS A 93 5.91 -2.17 -14.43
N GLY A 94 6.68 -2.67 -15.39
CA GLY A 94 6.88 -1.97 -16.67
C GLY A 94 7.80 -0.76 -16.51
N GLN A 95 7.41 0.38 -17.07
CA GLN A 95 8.14 1.64 -16.90
C GLN A 95 7.73 2.37 -15.62
N ALA A 96 8.61 3.24 -15.11
CA ALA A 96 8.31 4.14 -13.99
C ALA A 96 8.57 5.60 -14.35
N LEU A 97 8.00 6.51 -13.58
CA LEU A 97 8.27 7.95 -13.66
C LEU A 97 9.56 8.28 -12.92
N SER A 98 10.52 8.89 -13.60
CA SER A 98 11.70 9.49 -12.98
C SER A 98 11.59 11.01 -13.00
N LEU A 99 11.87 11.65 -11.88
CA LEU A 99 11.89 13.09 -11.68
C LEU A 99 13.30 13.55 -11.34
N ASN A 100 13.78 14.61 -11.99
CA ASN A 100 15.07 15.25 -11.71
C ASN A 100 14.84 16.71 -11.28
N ALA A 101 14.62 16.92 -9.98
CA ALA A 101 14.00 18.15 -9.48
C ALA A 101 12.72 18.48 -10.25
N GLY A 102 11.83 17.50 -10.34
CA GLY A 102 10.63 17.52 -11.18
C GLY A 102 9.32 17.30 -10.42
N TYR A 103 8.20 17.44 -11.12
CA TYR A 103 6.86 17.21 -10.58
C TYR A 103 5.86 16.85 -11.69
N LEU A 104 4.72 16.27 -11.29
CA LEU A 104 3.48 16.23 -12.08
C LEU A 104 2.38 17.03 -11.36
N TYR A 105 1.63 17.83 -12.12
CA TYR A 105 0.51 18.62 -11.59
C TYR A 105 -0.76 18.35 -12.40
N TYR A 106 -1.84 18.05 -11.68
CA TYR A 106 -3.19 17.87 -12.20
C TYR A 106 -4.11 18.90 -11.56
N GLY A 107 -4.44 19.95 -12.30
CA GLY A 107 -5.35 21.01 -11.87
C GLY A 107 -6.83 20.63 -11.97
N THR A 108 -7.14 19.44 -12.47
CA THR A 108 -8.51 18.93 -12.56
C THR A 108 -8.91 18.26 -11.25
N GLN A 109 -10.07 18.63 -10.72
CA GLN A 109 -10.69 17.94 -9.59
C GLN A 109 -11.07 16.52 -9.98
N PHE A 110 -10.44 15.51 -9.37
CA PHE A 110 -10.82 14.11 -9.54
C PHE A 110 -12.08 13.79 -8.72
N ASN A 111 -13.01 13.03 -9.29
CA ASN A 111 -14.15 12.51 -8.53
C ASN A 111 -13.70 11.64 -7.34
N ALA A 112 -12.57 10.94 -7.48
CA ALA A 112 -11.98 10.08 -6.46
C ALA A 112 -11.61 10.80 -5.15
N VAL A 113 -11.34 12.11 -5.20
CA VAL A 113 -10.89 12.91 -4.05
C VAL A 113 -11.90 13.98 -3.64
N LYS A 114 -13.15 13.89 -4.10
CA LYS A 114 -14.23 14.75 -3.59
C LYS A 114 -14.54 14.43 -2.13
N THR A 115 -15.02 15.42 -1.37
CA THR A 115 -15.39 15.33 0.04
C THR A 115 -16.31 14.14 0.32
N ALA A 116 -17.31 13.94 -0.55
CA ALA A 116 -18.27 12.86 -0.40
C ALA A 116 -17.70 11.47 -0.75
N ALA A 117 -16.65 11.41 -1.59
CA ALA A 117 -16.09 10.18 -2.13
C ALA A 117 -14.92 9.62 -1.31
N LEU A 118 -14.16 10.49 -0.63
CA LEU A 118 -12.95 10.11 0.10
C LEU A 118 -13.05 10.50 1.58
N LYS A 119 -13.51 9.55 2.40
CA LYS A 119 -13.64 9.72 3.87
C LYS A 119 -12.67 8.85 4.66
N SER A 120 -12.34 7.69 4.08
CA SER A 120 -11.28 6.79 4.51
C SER A 120 -10.51 6.40 3.26
N PHE A 121 -9.21 6.10 3.38
CA PHE A 121 -8.40 5.86 2.20
C PHE A 121 -7.17 5.00 2.45
N THR A 122 -6.61 4.50 1.36
CA THR A 122 -5.24 4.00 1.30
C THR A 122 -4.56 4.63 0.10
N LEU A 123 -3.42 5.31 0.31
CA LEU A 123 -2.51 5.69 -0.76
C LEU A 123 -1.34 4.72 -0.75
N SER A 124 -1.05 4.11 -1.90
CA SER A 124 0.05 3.17 -2.09
C SER A 124 0.90 3.65 -3.26
N GLU A 125 2.21 3.75 -3.08
CA GLU A 125 3.14 4.11 -4.17
C GLU A 125 4.48 3.43 -3.97
N TRP A 126 5.15 3.13 -5.07
CA TRP A 126 6.53 2.67 -5.07
C TRP A 126 7.45 3.86 -5.34
N VAL A 127 8.53 3.98 -4.56
CA VAL A 127 9.44 5.12 -4.66
C VAL A 127 10.90 4.66 -4.60
N GLN A 128 11.73 5.20 -5.49
CA GLN A 128 13.19 5.24 -5.34
C GLN A 128 13.59 6.66 -4.98
N ILE A 129 14.23 6.82 -3.83
CA ILE A 129 14.64 8.14 -3.34
C ILE A 129 15.85 8.02 -2.43
N SER A 130 16.60 9.12 -2.33
CA SER A 130 17.66 9.30 -1.35
C SER A 130 17.35 10.50 -0.47
N ASN A 131 17.89 10.51 0.74
CA ASN A 131 18.03 11.74 1.50
C ASN A 131 18.84 12.78 0.69
N ASN A 132 18.65 14.07 0.97
CA ASN A 132 19.33 15.18 0.29
C ASN A 132 19.95 16.21 1.25
N GLY A 133 19.60 16.18 2.54
CA GLY A 133 20.21 17.05 3.56
C GLY A 133 19.83 18.53 3.51
N SER A 134 18.85 18.92 2.66
CA SER A 134 18.54 20.32 2.40
C SER A 134 17.04 20.64 2.36
N LYS A 135 16.25 19.90 1.57
CA LYS A 135 14.83 20.19 1.33
C LYS A 135 13.96 18.95 1.51
N LYS A 136 12.77 19.12 2.08
CA LYS A 136 11.76 18.06 2.19
C LYS A 136 11.25 17.69 0.80
N THR A 137 10.77 16.46 0.65
CA THR A 137 10.13 15.98 -0.58
C THR A 137 8.67 15.66 -0.30
N MET A 138 7.77 16.26 -1.08
CA MET A 138 6.35 15.89 -1.12
C MET A 138 6.15 14.86 -2.22
N LEU A 139 5.82 13.63 -1.85
CA LEU A 139 5.58 12.56 -2.83
C LEU A 139 4.23 12.74 -3.52
N PHE A 140 3.20 13.01 -2.71
CA PHE A 140 1.82 13.17 -3.17
C PHE A 140 1.09 14.20 -2.31
N GLN A 141 0.37 15.11 -2.95
CA GLN A 141 -0.44 16.12 -2.28
C GLN A 141 -1.83 16.17 -2.92
N ILE A 142 -2.88 16.04 -2.10
CA ILE A 142 -4.24 16.49 -2.43
C ILE A 142 -4.29 17.98 -2.10
N ALA A 143 -3.85 18.80 -3.05
CA ALA A 143 -3.67 20.23 -2.85
C ALA A 143 -5.00 20.95 -2.69
N ARG A 144 -4.97 22.04 -1.93
CA ARG A 144 -6.08 22.98 -1.79
C ARG A 144 -5.67 24.28 -2.48
N PRO A 145 -6.37 24.72 -3.55
CA PRO A 145 -6.01 25.93 -4.26
C PRO A 145 -5.88 27.13 -3.31
N GLY A 146 -4.75 27.84 -3.40
CA GLY A 146 -4.47 29.01 -2.58
C GLY A 146 -3.90 28.70 -1.18
N LEU A 147 -3.64 27.43 -0.86
CA LEU A 147 -3.10 27.01 0.43
C LEU A 147 -1.85 26.15 0.26
N PHE A 148 -0.85 26.38 1.11
CA PHE A 148 0.41 25.64 1.05
C PHE A 148 0.23 24.16 1.40
N ASN A 149 -0.67 23.88 2.35
CA ASN A 149 -0.92 22.54 2.86
C ASN A 149 -2.22 22.03 2.26
N GLY A 150 -2.18 20.79 1.78
CA GLY A 150 -3.30 20.15 1.15
C GLY A 150 -4.35 19.66 2.15
N SER A 151 -5.37 19.02 1.60
CA SER A 151 -6.25 18.13 2.35
C SER A 151 -5.43 16.95 2.89
N PHE A 152 -4.48 16.45 2.11
CA PHE A 152 -3.53 15.40 2.48
C PHE A 152 -2.17 15.68 1.85
N ASP A 153 -1.11 15.53 2.64
CA ASP A 153 0.28 15.78 2.27
C ASP A 153 1.12 14.55 2.65
N PHE A 154 1.70 13.86 1.67
CA PHE A 154 2.60 12.72 1.90
C PHE A 154 4.06 13.17 1.78
N ILE A 155 4.71 13.35 2.94
CA ILE A 155 6.03 13.97 3.02
C ILE A 155 7.09 12.96 3.44
N LEU A 156 8.22 13.02 2.76
CA LEU A 156 9.49 12.49 3.23
C LEU A 156 10.40 13.64 3.65
N GLU A 157 10.95 13.54 4.85
CA GLU A 157 11.86 14.53 5.45
C GLU A 157 13.28 14.26 4.96
N THR A 158 13.45 14.25 3.63
CA THR A 158 14.71 13.97 2.92
C THR A 158 15.81 14.98 3.27
N ASN A 159 15.45 16.14 3.82
CA ASN A 159 16.39 17.11 4.38
C ASN A 159 17.05 16.67 5.70
N ALA A 160 16.47 15.71 6.43
CA ALA A 160 16.91 15.40 7.79
C ALA A 160 18.29 14.71 7.85
N ASN A 161 18.72 14.10 6.74
CA ASN A 161 19.96 13.33 6.66
C ASN A 161 20.72 13.61 5.36
N PRO A 162 22.04 13.37 5.29
CA PRO A 162 22.78 13.40 4.02
C PRO A 162 22.40 12.21 3.12
N ALA A 163 22.63 12.34 1.82
CA ALA A 163 22.35 11.29 0.83
C ALA A 163 23.07 9.96 1.08
N THR A 164 24.17 9.98 1.83
CA THR A 164 24.92 8.78 2.23
C THR A 164 24.20 7.95 3.30
N ASN A 165 23.26 8.54 4.04
CA ASN A 165 22.41 7.78 4.96
C ASN A 165 21.28 7.12 4.18
N THR A 166 21.41 5.81 3.98
CA THR A 166 20.44 4.97 3.27
C THR A 166 19.67 4.03 4.19
N ASP A 167 20.01 3.99 5.48
CA ASP A 167 19.36 3.11 6.45
C ASP A 167 18.13 3.76 7.11
N TYR A 168 17.92 5.05 6.88
CA TYR A 168 16.84 5.79 7.49
C TYR A 168 16.25 6.89 6.59
N ILE A 169 14.92 6.95 6.54
CA ILE A 169 14.15 8.08 6.04
C ILE A 169 13.04 8.38 7.04
N GLN A 170 12.85 9.66 7.37
CA GLN A 170 11.70 10.07 8.16
C GLN A 170 10.50 10.26 7.23
N ILE A 171 9.43 9.54 7.54
CA ILE A 171 8.17 9.50 6.81
C ILE A 171 7.15 10.26 7.65
N HIS A 172 6.60 11.34 7.13
CA HIS A 172 5.83 12.31 7.91
C HIS A 172 4.57 12.79 7.16
N PRO A 173 3.62 11.91 6.82
CA PRO A 173 2.37 12.34 6.22
C PRO A 173 1.50 13.06 7.23
N TYR A 174 0.70 14.02 6.76
CA TYR A 174 -0.37 14.61 7.55
C TYR A 174 -1.58 14.97 6.69
N PHE A 175 -2.70 15.20 7.34
CA PHE A 175 -3.91 15.67 6.68
C PHE A 175 -4.57 16.83 7.44
N THR A 176 -5.36 17.63 6.71
CA THR A 176 -6.19 18.70 7.30
C THR A 176 -7.51 18.11 7.80
N THR A 177 -7.88 18.45 9.03
CA THR A 177 -9.10 17.92 9.67
C THR A 177 -10.35 18.71 9.29
N LEU A 178 -11.52 18.10 9.51
CA LEU A 178 -12.83 18.76 9.34
C LEU A 178 -12.98 20.01 10.23
N GLY A 179 -12.51 19.96 11.47
CA GLY A 179 -12.59 21.07 12.43
C GLY A 179 -11.56 22.18 12.22
N GLY A 180 -10.65 22.01 11.25
CA GLY A 180 -9.47 22.84 11.11
C GLY A 180 -8.31 22.35 11.99
N GLY A 181 -7.09 22.63 11.54
CA GLY A 181 -5.87 22.03 12.10
C GLY A 181 -5.41 20.81 11.31
N ARG A 182 -4.51 20.03 11.89
CA ARG A 182 -3.88 18.88 11.23
C ARG A 182 -3.73 17.69 12.15
N GLN A 183 -3.60 16.53 11.53
CA GLN A 183 -3.25 15.26 12.15
C GLN A 183 -2.12 14.63 11.32
N ASP A 184 -1.05 14.20 11.96
CA ASP A 184 0.22 13.79 11.33
C ASP A 184 0.71 12.46 11.88
N ASN A 185 1.29 11.55 11.10
CA ASN A 185 2.01 10.38 11.62
C ASN A 185 3.49 10.47 11.29
N ILE A 186 4.31 9.83 12.11
CA ILE A 186 5.76 9.82 11.97
C ILE A 186 6.35 8.48 12.41
N ASN A 187 7.40 8.05 11.73
CA ASN A 187 8.14 6.82 12.04
C ASN A 187 9.33 7.03 13.01
N ASN A 188 9.52 8.24 13.56
CA ASN A 188 10.69 8.63 14.36
C ASN A 188 10.44 8.93 15.86
N PHE A 189 9.24 8.63 16.36
CA PHE A 189 8.83 9.13 17.68
C PHE A 189 8.31 8.03 18.62
N GLY A 190 8.51 6.74 18.28
CA GLY A 190 8.09 5.60 19.11
C GLY A 190 9.22 4.85 19.79
N ALA A 191 8.89 3.74 20.46
CA ALA A 191 9.85 2.87 21.15
C ALA A 191 10.88 2.22 20.20
N THR A 192 10.51 2.05 18.93
CA THR A 192 11.40 1.62 17.85
C THR A 192 11.15 2.48 16.62
N ASN A 193 12.20 3.16 16.13
CA ASN A 193 12.13 3.94 14.91
C ASN A 193 12.40 3.03 13.71
N LEU A 194 11.33 2.46 13.15
CA LEU A 194 11.42 1.62 11.97
C LEU A 194 11.47 2.48 10.71
N SER A 195 12.37 2.12 9.81
CA SER A 195 12.51 2.75 8.51
C SER A 195 12.90 1.70 7.48
N PRO A 196 12.42 1.80 6.23
CA PRO A 196 12.99 1.04 5.15
C PRO A 196 14.41 1.53 4.84
N LYS A 197 15.22 0.66 4.24
CA LYS A 197 16.41 1.12 3.51
C LYS A 197 15.98 1.82 2.23
N ILE A 198 16.62 2.94 1.92
CA ILE A 198 16.35 3.75 0.73
C ILE A 198 17.59 3.79 -0.19
N GLY A 199 17.48 4.50 -1.31
CA GLY A 199 18.58 4.77 -2.22
C GLY A 199 18.13 4.81 -3.68
N ALA A 200 18.97 5.39 -4.53
CA ALA A 200 18.67 5.59 -5.96
C ALA A 200 18.34 4.30 -6.74
N ASN A 201 18.77 3.13 -6.25
CA ASN A 201 18.52 1.82 -6.89
C ASN A 201 17.68 0.90 -5.99
N LYS A 202 16.90 1.46 -5.06
CA LYS A 202 16.09 0.70 -4.10
C LYS A 202 14.65 1.20 -4.12
N TRP A 203 13.78 0.38 -4.70
CA TRP A 203 12.34 0.57 -4.63
C TRP A 203 11.85 0.29 -3.20
N VAL A 204 11.09 1.23 -2.67
CA VAL A 204 10.38 1.10 -1.40
C VAL A 204 8.89 1.23 -1.68
N HIS A 205 8.11 0.28 -1.19
CA HIS A 205 6.66 0.35 -1.25
C HIS A 205 6.15 1.11 -0.04
N PHE A 206 5.74 2.36 -0.25
CA PHE A 206 5.13 3.18 0.79
C PHE A 206 3.62 3.08 0.73
N VAL A 207 2.99 2.88 1.89
CA VAL A 207 1.53 2.85 2.00
C VAL A 207 1.08 3.66 3.20
N ILE A 208 0.14 4.58 2.98
CA ILE A 208 -0.54 5.35 4.02
C ILE A 208 -1.99 4.90 4.08
N THR A 209 -2.45 4.46 5.25
CA THR A 209 -3.84 4.06 5.47
C THR A 209 -4.52 5.00 6.46
N TYR A 210 -5.74 5.43 6.16
CA TYR A 210 -6.58 6.18 7.08
C TYR A 210 -7.99 5.59 7.15
N ASP A 211 -8.45 5.31 8.38
CA ASP A 211 -9.82 4.90 8.67
C ASP A 211 -10.57 6.03 9.40
N GLY A 212 -11.50 6.68 8.70
CA GLY A 212 -12.36 7.73 9.26
C GLY A 212 -13.32 7.26 10.35
N THR A 213 -13.56 5.96 10.50
CA THR A 213 -14.43 5.43 11.56
C THR A 213 -13.71 5.39 12.90
N SER A 214 -12.48 4.84 12.91
CA SER A 214 -11.67 4.69 14.11
C SER A 214 -10.69 5.86 14.35
N GLY A 215 -10.43 6.68 13.33
CA GLY A 215 -9.41 7.72 13.37
C GLY A 215 -7.98 7.17 13.26
N ILE A 216 -7.81 5.91 12.87
CA ILE A 216 -6.50 5.28 12.73
C ILE A 216 -5.84 5.75 11.42
N PHE A 217 -4.64 6.32 11.54
CA PHE A 217 -3.79 6.83 10.48
C PHE A 217 -2.40 6.19 10.57
N ASP A 218 -2.07 5.30 9.65
CA ASP A 218 -0.91 4.41 9.73
C ASP A 218 0.04 4.58 8.53
N ILE A 219 1.32 4.32 8.78
CA ILE A 219 2.39 4.32 7.78
C ILE A 219 2.93 2.90 7.66
N TRP A 220 3.09 2.44 6.43
CA TRP A 220 3.71 1.18 6.09
C TRP A 220 4.83 1.39 5.08
N ALA A 221 5.90 0.60 5.22
CA ALA A 221 6.98 0.53 4.26
C ALA A 221 7.35 -0.95 4.02
N ASN A 222 7.34 -1.39 2.77
CA ASN A 222 7.62 -2.78 2.38
C ASN A 222 6.77 -3.79 3.17
N ALA A 223 5.45 -3.55 3.25
CA ALA A 223 4.47 -4.30 4.02
C ALA A 223 4.66 -4.34 5.56
N ILE A 224 5.63 -3.61 6.11
CA ILE A 224 5.84 -3.49 7.56
C ILE A 224 5.23 -2.18 8.05
N LYS A 225 4.46 -2.22 9.14
CA LYS A 225 3.98 -1.01 9.81
C LYS A 225 5.15 -0.28 10.46
N VAL A 226 5.34 0.98 10.12
CA VAL A 226 6.46 1.81 10.60
C VAL A 226 6.01 3.09 11.33
N GLY A 227 4.72 3.45 11.24
CA GLY A 227 4.18 4.59 11.96
C GLY A 227 4.08 4.35 13.47
N ASN A 228 4.42 5.36 14.27
CA ASN A 228 4.44 5.23 15.74
C ASN A 228 3.21 5.81 16.44
N TYR A 229 2.46 6.65 15.75
CA TYR A 229 1.26 7.27 16.30
C TYR A 229 0.13 6.82 15.39
N PRO A 230 -0.67 5.80 15.68
CA PRO A 230 -1.75 5.43 14.76
C PRO A 230 -3.05 6.19 15.06
N SER A 231 -3.37 6.47 16.33
CA SER A 231 -4.65 7.10 16.68
C SER A 231 -4.60 8.62 16.52
N ARG A 232 -5.53 9.20 15.74
CA ARG A 232 -5.68 10.66 15.54
C ARG A 232 -6.96 11.24 16.10
N GLY A 233 -7.68 10.45 16.89
CA GLY A 233 -8.99 10.81 17.40
C GLY A 233 -10.07 10.86 16.31
N THR A 234 -11.29 11.13 16.75
CA THR A 234 -12.48 11.13 15.90
C THR A 234 -13.24 12.46 16.03
N GLY A 235 -14.46 12.55 15.51
CA GLY A 235 -15.27 13.77 15.52
C GLY A 235 -14.71 14.81 14.54
N ASN A 236 -14.43 16.02 15.01
CA ASN A 236 -13.89 17.08 14.15
C ASN A 236 -12.41 16.89 13.77
N ASN A 237 -11.74 15.88 14.32
CA ASN A 237 -10.35 15.54 13.99
C ASN A 237 -10.20 14.64 12.75
N VAL A 238 -11.31 14.21 12.15
CA VAL A 238 -11.26 13.33 10.97
C VAL A 238 -10.77 14.06 9.71
N PHE A 239 -10.16 13.32 8.80
CA PHE A 239 -9.79 13.78 7.47
C PHE A 239 -10.96 14.47 6.75
N ASN A 240 -10.67 15.56 6.05
CA ASN A 240 -11.60 16.18 5.13
C ASN A 240 -10.92 16.49 3.79
N SER A 241 -11.44 15.91 2.70
CA SER A 241 -10.97 16.20 1.35
C SER A 241 -11.64 17.47 0.82
N PHE A 242 -11.08 18.63 1.18
CA PHE A 242 -11.63 19.94 0.80
C PHE A 242 -11.72 20.13 -0.71
N GLU A 243 -12.81 20.75 -1.16
CA GLU A 243 -13.05 21.07 -2.57
C GLU A 243 -13.02 22.60 -2.81
N PRO A 244 -12.54 23.05 -3.98
CA PRO A 244 -11.86 22.25 -5.01
C PRO A 244 -10.50 21.75 -4.52
N SER A 245 -10.03 20.67 -5.13
CA SER A 245 -8.73 20.04 -4.90
C SER A 245 -8.06 19.70 -6.21
N GLU A 246 -6.73 19.64 -6.13
CA GLU A 246 -5.82 19.34 -7.23
C GLU A 246 -4.86 18.25 -6.76
N ILE A 247 -4.17 17.57 -7.69
CA ILE A 247 -3.15 16.59 -7.33
C ILE A 247 -1.77 17.09 -7.76
N ILE A 248 -0.80 16.99 -6.86
CA ILE A 248 0.62 17.24 -7.14
C ILE A 248 1.41 16.01 -6.72
N MET A 249 2.31 15.55 -7.59
CA MET A 249 3.29 14.51 -7.26
C MET A 249 4.71 15.04 -7.43
N GLY A 250 5.59 14.75 -6.47
CA GLY A 250 6.98 15.21 -6.48
C GLY A 250 7.18 16.71 -6.22
N GLY A 251 6.15 17.44 -5.77
CA GLY A 251 6.24 18.88 -5.51
C GLY A 251 5.17 19.35 -4.53
N VAL A 252 5.24 20.64 -4.17
CA VAL A 252 4.22 21.33 -3.35
C VAL A 252 3.60 22.46 -4.14
N TYR A 253 2.45 22.97 -3.69
CA TYR A 253 1.72 24.06 -4.34
C TYR A 253 2.61 25.26 -4.75
N ASN A 254 3.54 25.69 -3.88
CA ASN A 254 4.49 26.79 -4.16
C ASN A 254 5.46 26.52 -5.32
N LEU A 255 5.74 25.25 -5.64
CA LEU A 255 6.67 24.86 -6.70
C LEU A 255 5.99 24.83 -8.08
N ILE A 256 4.67 24.93 -8.13
CA ILE A 256 3.94 24.96 -9.39
C ILE A 256 3.96 26.41 -9.93
N PRO A 257 4.38 26.63 -11.20
CA PRO A 257 4.41 27.95 -11.79
C PRO A 257 3.06 28.67 -11.68
N GLY A 258 3.07 29.90 -11.14
CA GLY A 258 1.87 30.72 -10.94
C GLY A 258 1.06 30.42 -9.67
N LYS A 259 1.53 29.53 -8.78
CA LYS A 259 0.79 29.07 -7.58
C LYS A 259 1.49 29.35 -6.25
N SER A 260 2.41 30.30 -6.18
CA SER A 260 3.05 30.66 -4.91
C SER A 260 2.07 31.31 -3.94
N VAL A 261 1.93 30.72 -2.75
CA VAL A 261 1.02 31.18 -1.67
C VAL A 261 1.75 31.56 -0.39
N SER A 262 3.05 31.28 -0.31
CA SER A 262 3.92 31.69 0.78
C SER A 262 5.38 31.79 0.34
N THR A 263 6.24 32.32 1.21
CA THR A 263 7.71 32.32 1.02
C THR A 263 8.39 31.06 1.55
N ASP A 264 7.61 30.03 1.91
CA ASP A 264 8.16 28.77 2.43
C ASP A 264 8.95 28.05 1.33
N THR A 265 10.23 27.83 1.61
CA THR A 265 11.19 27.13 0.74
C THR A 265 11.69 25.83 1.37
N SER A 266 11.02 25.28 2.38
CA SER A 266 11.44 24.06 3.07
C SER A 266 11.32 22.81 2.21
N PHE A 267 10.53 22.86 1.13
CA PHE A 267 10.36 21.79 0.16
C PHE A 267 11.12 22.06 -1.14
N GLY A 268 11.56 20.97 -1.78
CA GLY A 268 12.13 20.99 -3.12
C GLY A 268 11.35 20.04 -4.03
N ALA A 269 11.46 20.28 -5.35
CA ALA A 269 10.93 19.35 -6.33
C ALA A 269 11.71 18.03 -6.24
N MET A 270 11.03 16.91 -6.49
CA MET A 270 11.55 15.58 -6.23
C MET A 270 12.68 15.23 -7.19
N THR A 271 13.74 14.62 -6.63
CA THR A 271 14.73 13.87 -7.40
C THR A 271 14.64 12.42 -6.97
N GLY A 272 14.19 11.55 -7.87
CA GLY A 272 13.90 10.15 -7.57
C GLY A 272 12.94 9.57 -8.60
N SER A 273 12.42 8.38 -8.33
CA SER A 273 11.45 7.71 -9.19
C SER A 273 10.21 7.30 -8.42
N ILE A 274 9.05 7.36 -9.07
CA ILE A 274 7.75 6.97 -8.54
C ILE A 274 7.16 5.95 -9.52
N ASP A 275 6.52 4.93 -8.98
CA ASP A 275 5.80 3.94 -9.77
C ASP A 275 4.50 3.53 -9.09
N GLU A 276 3.54 3.06 -9.89
CA GLU A 276 2.43 2.25 -9.39
C GLU A 276 1.56 2.94 -8.29
N VAL A 277 1.27 4.24 -8.45
CA VAL A 277 0.52 5.06 -7.47
C VAL A 277 -0.96 4.72 -7.50
N ARG A 278 -1.48 4.20 -6.38
CA ARG A 278 -2.85 3.73 -6.21
C ARG A 278 -3.55 4.44 -5.06
N LEU A 279 -4.74 4.96 -5.32
CA LEU A 279 -5.63 5.51 -4.30
C LEU A 279 -6.87 4.62 -4.14
N TYR A 280 -7.03 4.07 -2.95
CA TYR A 280 -8.22 3.35 -2.53
C TYR A 280 -9.09 4.22 -1.64
N ASN A 281 -10.41 4.11 -1.76
CA ASN A 281 -11.38 4.79 -0.88
C ASN A 281 -11.73 3.98 0.37
N THR A 282 -10.83 3.11 0.82
CA THR A 282 -10.96 2.30 2.04
C THR A 282 -9.57 2.09 2.65
N PRO A 283 -9.44 1.94 3.98
CA PRO A 283 -8.22 1.46 4.60
C PRO A 283 -8.04 -0.01 4.20
N LEU A 284 -6.88 -0.35 3.63
CA LEU A 284 -6.55 -1.74 3.29
C LEU A 284 -6.06 -2.49 4.52
N PRO A 285 -6.53 -3.73 4.77
CA PRO A 285 -5.94 -4.58 5.78
C PRO A 285 -4.51 -5.00 5.42
N GLN A 286 -3.69 -5.30 6.43
CA GLN A 286 -2.27 -5.66 6.26
C GLN A 286 -2.03 -6.78 5.24
N ALA A 287 -2.90 -7.80 5.17
CA ALA A 287 -2.75 -8.90 4.22
C ALA A 287 -2.74 -8.40 2.76
N TYR A 288 -3.55 -7.39 2.44
CA TYR A 288 -3.62 -6.83 1.10
C TYR A 288 -2.52 -5.83 0.81
N ILE A 289 -2.01 -5.13 1.84
CA ILE A 289 -0.76 -4.35 1.74
C ILE A 289 0.42 -5.29 1.44
N SER A 290 0.46 -6.46 2.09
CA SER A 290 1.47 -7.50 1.86
C SER A 290 1.37 -8.06 0.44
N ALA A 291 0.14 -8.33 -0.03
CA ALA A 291 -0.09 -8.76 -1.41
C ALA A 291 0.41 -7.72 -2.42
N LEU A 292 0.08 -6.43 -2.26
CA LEU A 292 0.58 -5.36 -3.14
C LEU A 292 2.11 -5.32 -3.17
N TYR A 293 2.76 -5.45 -2.01
CA TYR A 293 4.22 -5.48 -1.92
C TYR A 293 4.81 -6.70 -2.66
N ASN A 294 4.33 -7.90 -2.37
CA ASN A 294 4.86 -9.13 -2.94
C ASN A 294 4.58 -9.25 -4.45
N LEU A 295 3.43 -8.76 -4.92
CA LEU A 295 3.10 -8.66 -6.34
C LEU A 295 4.04 -7.68 -7.05
N GLY A 296 4.30 -6.51 -6.45
CA GLY A 296 5.26 -5.54 -6.99
C GLY A 296 6.68 -6.09 -7.05
N LEU A 297 7.15 -6.83 -6.04
CA LEU A 297 8.44 -7.54 -6.10
C LEU A 297 8.53 -8.53 -7.27
N ALA A 298 7.40 -9.08 -7.71
CA ALA A 298 7.31 -9.99 -8.84
C ALA A 298 6.98 -9.30 -10.17
N GLY A 299 6.81 -7.97 -10.18
CA GLY A 299 6.39 -7.20 -11.35
C GLY A 299 4.97 -7.52 -11.85
N LYS A 300 4.05 -7.84 -10.93
CA LYS A 300 2.67 -8.27 -11.23
C LYS A 300 1.60 -7.25 -10.82
#